data_AF-A0A520KP83-F1
#
_entry.id   AF-A0A520KP83-F1
#
_cell.length_a   1.000
_cell.length_b   1.000
_cell.length_c   1.000
_cell.angle_alpha   90.00
_cell.angle_beta   90.00
_cell.angle_gamma   90.00
#
_symmetry.space_group_name_H-M   'P 1'
#
loop_
_entity.id
_entity.type
_entity.pdbx_description
1 polymer ?
#
loop_
_entity_poly.entity_id
_entity_poly.type
_entity_poly.pdbx_seq_one_letter_code
_entity_poly.pdbx_strand_id
1 'polypeptide(L)' 'MTKIKRYIIFQCYGCGRYLYTEKTKKTRQCPCGKTVKLKKAKEIGETRKPEEAREAIQKLQEKESEKKGFFKYK' A
#
# COMPACT_ATOMS: atom_id res chain seq x y z
N MET A 1 -12.54 -7.34 23.73
CA MET A 1 -13.11 -6.83 22.46
C MET A 1 -11.99 -6.37 21.55
N THR A 2 -11.53 -7.21 20.62
CA THR A 2 -10.52 -6.83 19.63
C THR A 2 -11.15 -5.90 18.59
N LYS A 3 -10.80 -4.61 18.62
CA LYS A 3 -11.21 -3.64 17.58
C LYS A 3 -10.83 -4.19 16.21
N ILE A 4 -11.81 -4.47 15.36
CA ILE A 4 -11.60 -4.90 13.97
C ILE A 4 -11.04 -3.71 13.21
N LYS A 5 -9.71 -3.68 13.04
CA LYS A 5 -9.03 -2.66 12.24
C LYS A 5 -9.02 -3.09 10.78
N ARG A 6 -9.65 -2.31 9.90
CA ARG A 6 -9.53 -2.52 8.46
C ARG A 6 -8.32 -1.75 7.94
N TYR A 7 -7.58 -2.40 7.05
CA TYR A 7 -6.46 -1.84 6.35
C TYR A 7 -6.78 -1.74 4.86
N ILE A 8 -6.24 -0.73 4.22
CA ILE A 8 -6.48 -0.41 2.82
C ILE A 8 -5.14 -0.38 2.13
N ILE A 9 -5.03 -1.10 1.03
CA ILE A 9 -3.83 -1.19 0.20
C ILE A 9 -4.04 -0.26 -0.98
N PHE A 10 -3.10 0.63 -1.20
CA PHE A 10 -3.19 1.61 -2.27
C PHE A 10 -1.81 1.84 -2.90
N GLN A 11 -1.82 2.32 -4.14
CA GLN A 11 -0.61 2.70 -4.85
C GLN A 11 -0.34 4.20 -4.67
N CYS A 12 0.91 4.54 -4.34
CA CYS A 12 1.34 5.93 -4.32
C CYS A 12 1.41 6.47 -5.75
N TYR A 13 0.61 7.49 -6.05
CA TYR A 13 0.65 8.19 -7.36
C TYR A 13 1.93 9.00 -7.59
N GLY A 14 2.82 9.12 -6.59
CA GLY A 14 4.09 9.82 -6.71
C GLY A 14 5.24 8.92 -7.15
N CYS A 15 5.38 7.75 -6.53
CA CYS A 15 6.51 6.83 -6.76
C CYS A 15 6.09 5.44 -7.26
N GLY A 16 4.79 5.17 -7.39
CA GLY A 16 4.28 3.86 -7.82
C GLY A 16 4.33 2.76 -6.76
N ARG A 17 4.92 2.98 -5.58
CA ARG A 17 4.98 1.98 -4.50
C ARG A 17 3.60 1.65 -3.93
N TYR A 18 3.37 0.37 -3.68
CA TYR A 18 2.23 -0.12 -2.90
C TYR A 18 2.47 0.08 -1.40
N LEU A 19 1.47 0.63 -0.72
CA LEU A 19 1.47 0.91 0.71
C LEU A 19 0.13 0.50 1.31
N TYR A 20 0.12 0.25 2.62
CA TYR A 20 -1.11 0.05 3.37
C TYR A 20 -1.24 1.07 4.50
N THR A 21 -2.49 1.34 4.87
CA THR A 21 -2.79 2.13 6.06
C THR A 21 -4.12 1.68 6.68
N GLU A 22 -4.40 2.10 7.90
CA GLU A 22 -5.71 1.91 8.52
C GLU A 22 -6.77 2.71 7.75
N LYS A 23 -7.93 2.09 7.45
CA LYS A 23 -9.05 2.71 6.71
C LYS A 23 -9.62 3.96 7.39
N THR A 24 -9.37 4.11 8.69
CA THR A 24 -9.78 5.29 9.47
C THR A 24 -8.97 6.55 9.14
N LYS A 25 -7.76 6.39 8.60
CA LYS A 25 -6.90 7.52 8.22
C LYS A 25 -7.33 8.04 6.86
N LYS A 26 -7.32 9.36 6.66
CA LYS A 26 -7.67 9.98 5.36
C LYS A 26 -6.48 10.13 4.43
N THR A 27 -5.28 10.19 5.01
CA THR A 27 -4.02 10.44 4.32
C THR A 27 -2.91 9.57 4.89
N ARG A 28 -1.90 9.29 4.08
CA ARG A 28 -0.69 8.58 4.48
C ARG A 28 0.51 9.22 3.79
N GLN A 29 1.57 9.50 4.55
CA GLN A 29 2.83 9.94 3.97
C GLN A 29 3.58 8.73 3.41
N CYS A 30 3.99 8.85 2.15
CA CYS A 30 4.83 7.87 1.49
C CYS A 30 6.31 8.15 1.82
N PRO A 31 7.17 7.13 1.94
CA PRO A 31 8.61 7.31 2.12
C PRO A 31 9.30 8.15 1.03
N CYS A 32 8.66 8.34 -0.13
CA CYS A 32 9.15 9.26 -1.16
C CYS A 32 8.93 10.75 -0.85
N GLY A 33 8.41 11.09 0.34
CA GLY A 33 8.08 12.45 0.76
C GLY A 33 6.68 12.92 0.37
N LYS A 34 5.98 12.20 -0.53
CA LYS A 34 4.64 12.60 -1.00
C LYS A 34 3.53 12.19 -0.04
N THR A 35 2.64 13.11 0.29
CA THR A 35 1.43 12.84 1.10
C THR A 35 0.31 12.33 0.21
N VAL A 36 -0.01 11.05 0.33
CA VAL A 36 -1.05 10.39 -0.46
C VAL A 36 -2.40 10.53 0.24
N LYS A 37 -3.36 11.16 -0.44
CA LYS A 37 -4.77 11.19 -0.01
C LYS A 37 -5.44 9.90 -0.47
N LEU A 38 -6.01 9.12 0.45
CA LEU A 38 -6.62 7.82 0.11
C LEU A 38 -7.75 7.95 -0.89
N LYS A 39 -8.60 8.99 -0.76
CA LYS A 39 -9.65 9.31 -1.73
C LYS A 39 -9.17 9.52 -3.17
N LYS A 40 -7.89 9.89 -3.35
CA LYS A 40 -7.26 10.10 -4.67
C LYS A 40 -6.32 8.95 -5.06
N ALA A 41 -6.01 8.06 -4.11
CA ALA A 41 -5.10 6.97 -4.35
C ALA A 41 -5.84 5.85 -5.06
N LYS A 42 -5.13 5.09 -5.90
CA LYS A 42 -5.68 3.87 -6.49
C LYS A 42 -5.72 2.80 -5.41
N GLU A 43 -6.91 2.54 -4.88
CA GLU A 43 -7.14 1.40 -3.98
C GLU A 43 -7.01 0.09 -4.77
N ILE A 44 -6.16 -0.80 -4.25
CA ILE A 44 -5.94 -2.13 -4.81
C ILE A 44 -6.78 -3.17 -4.06
N GLY A 45 -7.01 -2.96 -2.77
CA GLY A 45 -7.83 -3.84 -1.94
C GLY A 45 -7.90 -3.40 -0.48
N GLU A 46 -8.69 -4.12 0.30
CA GLU A 46 -8.79 -3.95 1.76
C GLU A 46 -8.59 -5.28 2.48
N THR A 47 -8.04 -5.22 3.70
CA THR A 47 -7.82 -6.39 4.56
C THR A 47 -8.30 -6.11 5.98
N ARG A 48 -8.55 -7.17 6.74
CA ARG A 48 -8.94 -7.05 8.16
C ARG A 48 -7.77 -7.27 9.11
N LYS A 49 -6.66 -7.80 8.61
CA LYS A 49 -5.42 -8.01 9.37
C LYS A 49 -4.26 -7.25 8.74
N PRO A 50 -3.34 -6.70 9.56
CA PRO A 50 -2.15 -6.01 9.06
C PRO A 50 -1.18 -6.98 8.36
N GLU A 51 -1.15 -8.24 8.79
CA GLU A 51 -0.32 -9.31 8.22
C GLU A 51 -0.73 -9.59 6.78
N GLU A 52 -2.03 -9.80 6.54
CA GLU A 52 -2.60 -9.99 5.19
C GLU A 52 -2.27 -8.80 4.27
N ALA A 53 -2.29 -7.57 4.80
CA ALA A 53 -1.94 -6.38 4.02
C ALA A 53 -0.46 -6.39 3.59
N ARG A 54 0.43 -6.83 4.50
CA ARG A 54 1.87 -6.93 4.22
C ARG A 54 2.16 -8.01 3.18
N GLU A 55 1.57 -9.19 3.32
CA GLU A 55 1.70 -10.27 2.33
C GLU A 55 1.17 -9.87 0.96
N ALA A 56 0.02 -9.20 0.91
CA ALA A 56 -0.54 -8.71 -0.35
C ALA A 56 0.39 -7.69 -1.02
N ILE A 57 0.97 -6.76 -0.26
CA ILE A 57 1.96 -5.81 -0.80
C ILE A 57 3.19 -6.51 -1.32
N GLN A 58 3.72 -7.49 -0.59
CA GLN A 58 4.90 -8.24 -1.01
C GLN A 58 4.64 -8.95 -2.35
N LYS A 59 3.52 -9.68 -2.46
CA LYS A 59 3.08 -10.33 -3.70
C LYS A 59 2.87 -9.34 -4.85
N LEU A 60 2.32 -8.15 -4.57
CA LEU A 60 2.13 -7.11 -5.59
C LEU A 60 3.47 -6.55 -6.07
N GLN A 61 4.42 -6.33 -5.17
CA GLN A 61 5.75 -5.83 -5.50
C GLN A 61 6.56 -6.87 -6.28
N GLU A 62 6.52 -8.14 -5.87
CA GLU A 62 7.17 -9.25 -6.59
C GLU A 62 6.63 -9.35 -8.01
N LYS A 63 5.29 -9.41 -8.19
CA LYS A 63 4.66 -9.46 -9.51
C LYS A 63 5.01 -8.26 -10.38
N GLU A 64 5.14 -7.07 -9.80
CA GLU A 64 5.51 -5.87 -10.54
C GLU A 64 7.00 -5.86 -10.91
N SER A 65 7.86 -6.39 -10.04
CA SER A 65 9.30 -6.57 -10.30
C SER A 65 9.61 -7.67 -11.33
N GLU A 66 8.74 -8.67 -11.45
CA GLU A 66 8.84 -9.72 -12.46
C GLU A 66 8.43 -9.19 -13.84
N LYS A 67 7.45 -8.27 -13.90
CA LYS A 67 7.00 -7.61 -15.14
C LYS A 67 7.91 -6.47 -15.59
N LYS A 68 8.62 -5.83 -14.67
CA LYS A 68 9.58 -4.76 -14.95
C LYS A 68 10.91 -5.16 -14.36
N GLY A 69 11.77 -5.74 -15.19
CA GLY A 69 13.11 -6.19 -14.81
C GLY A 69 13.73 -5.30 -13.73
N PHE A 70 13.88 -5.87 -12.54
CA PHE A 70 14.86 -5.50 -11.53
C PHE A 70 15.03 -3.99 -11.27
N PHE A 71 13.97 -3.25 -10.90
CA PHE A 71 14.16 -1.88 -10.39
C PHE A 71 14.60 -1.90 -8.92
N LYS A 72 15.91 -2.08 -8.77
CA LYS A 72 16.70 -2.02 -7.54
C LYS A 72 16.40 -0.71 -6.80
N TYR A 73 15.94 -0.80 -5.56
CA TYR A 73 16.02 0.35 -4.65
C TYR A 73 17.45 0.44 -4.14
N LYS A 74 18.10 1.56 -4.47
CA LYS A 74 19.42 1.96 -3.94
C LYS A 74 19.28 2.42 -2.50
#